data_AF-A0A0K0EKE1-F1
#
_entry.id   AF-A0A0K0EKE1-F1
#
_cell.length_a   1.000
_cell.length_b   1.000
_cell.length_c   1.000
_cell.angle_alpha   90.00
_cell.angle_beta   90.00
_cell.angle_gamma   90.00
#
_symmetry.space_group_name_H-M   'P 1'
#
loop_
_entity.id
_entity.type
_entity.pdbx_description
1 polymer ?
#
loop_
_entity_poly.entity_id
_entity_poly.type
_entity_poly.pdbx_seq_one_letter_code
_entity_poly.pdbx_strand_id
1 'polypeptide(L)'
;MIWTIIINLFVLGVIICNGANDINVKIERHFPCSPSSGPSKENTLIRFPSYKSPGVKFEEIINAHGNKCFKLSGGKVEVFGKGLDGSKKYYVHLETRIGIHGKPERCVNADSDGCGGIGSCVHCDICKNMGGALKNFVEILQGGQPAKCHSEGLPKGSYNDLSLKVCLPSKKELLPFLDENSTRAQQLWDLFVSSRSKSGEIPLVVAARLFDRPINKLTTKELNDALHGKKIGMIGCHWIYATISQT
;
A
#
# COMPACT_ATOMS: atom_id res chain seq x y z
N MET A 1 -46.24 49.04 -13.38
CA MET A 1 -46.41 47.57 -13.44
C MET A 1 -45.06 46.93 -13.19
N ILE A 2 -44.82 46.44 -11.98
CA ILE A 2 -43.54 45.82 -11.59
C ILE A 2 -43.66 44.34 -11.90
N TRP A 3 -42.90 43.84 -12.89
CA TRP A 3 -42.79 42.42 -13.19
C TRP A 3 -41.71 41.81 -12.31
N THR A 4 -42.14 41.07 -11.28
CA THR A 4 -41.29 40.22 -10.47
C THR A 4 -40.98 38.95 -11.25
N ILE A 5 -39.83 38.89 -11.92
CA ILE A 5 -39.35 37.67 -12.58
C ILE A 5 -38.71 36.78 -11.51
N ILE A 6 -39.42 35.71 -11.17
CA ILE A 6 -38.96 34.63 -10.30
C ILE A 6 -37.84 33.88 -11.04
N ILE A 7 -36.60 34.09 -10.63
CA ILE A 7 -35.45 33.30 -11.07
C ILE A 7 -35.58 31.93 -10.41
N ASN A 8 -36.13 30.97 -11.15
CA ASN A 8 -36.04 29.55 -10.83
C ASN A 8 -34.56 29.16 -10.91
N LEU A 9 -33.92 29.08 -9.74
CA LEU A 9 -32.59 28.53 -9.59
C LEU A 9 -32.68 27.02 -9.87
N PHE A 10 -32.53 26.65 -11.15
CA PHE A 10 -32.29 25.28 -11.55
C PHE A 10 -30.98 24.85 -10.88
N VAL A 11 -31.12 24.11 -9.78
CA VAL A 11 -30.04 23.31 -9.21
C VAL A 11 -29.69 22.29 -10.28
N LEU A 12 -28.75 22.63 -11.15
CA LEU A 12 -28.02 21.65 -11.93
C LEU A 12 -27.36 20.75 -10.89
N GLY A 13 -27.97 19.58 -10.68
CA GLY A 13 -27.33 18.47 -10.04
C GLY A 13 -26.02 18.24 -10.78
N VAL A 14 -24.91 18.65 -10.16
CA VAL A 14 -23.60 18.19 -10.55
C VAL A 14 -23.64 16.70 -10.24
N ILE A 15 -24.01 15.90 -11.24
CA ILE A 15 -23.66 14.49 -11.27
C ILE A 15 -22.15 14.51 -11.35
N ILE A 16 -21.51 14.45 -10.19
CA ILE A 16 -20.11 14.07 -10.10
C ILE A 16 -20.12 12.62 -10.55
N CYS A 17 -20.00 12.41 -11.86
CA CYS A 17 -19.58 11.14 -12.40
C CYS A 17 -18.22 10.86 -11.74
N ASN A 18 -18.25 10.13 -10.64
CA ASN A 18 -17.08 9.43 -10.12
C ASN A 18 -16.71 8.37 -11.17
N GLY A 19 -16.19 8.79 -12.32
CA GLY A 19 -15.40 7.95 -13.21
C GLY A 19 -14.03 7.68 -12.58
N ALA A 20 -14.01 7.41 -11.27
CA ALA A 20 -12.86 7.62 -10.40
C ALA A 20 -11.83 6.50 -10.47
N ASN A 21 -12.14 5.36 -11.09
CA ASN A 21 -11.18 4.32 -11.41
C ASN A 21 -11.59 3.67 -12.74
N ASP A 22 -11.03 4.16 -13.83
CA ASP A 22 -11.03 3.54 -15.17
C ASP A 22 -10.00 2.40 -15.29
N ILE A 23 -9.53 1.92 -14.14
CA ILE A 23 -8.65 0.77 -14.03
C ILE A 23 -9.24 -0.23 -13.06
N ASN A 24 -9.20 -1.51 -13.44
CA ASN A 24 -9.35 -2.60 -12.50
C ASN A 24 -7.96 -3.00 -12.00
N VAL A 25 -7.85 -3.24 -10.70
CA VAL A 25 -6.63 -3.81 -10.13
C VAL A 25 -6.98 -5.12 -9.45
N LYS A 26 -6.19 -6.15 -9.71
CA LYS A 26 -6.38 -7.50 -9.18
C LYS A 26 -5.07 -8.00 -8.58
N ILE A 27 -5.10 -8.50 -7.35
CA ILE A 27 -3.95 -9.23 -6.81
C ILE A 27 -3.92 -10.63 -7.40
N GLU A 28 -2.78 -11.01 -7.95
CA GLU A 28 -2.52 -12.35 -8.47
C GLU A 28 -1.82 -13.23 -7.43
N ARG A 29 -0.79 -12.70 -6.75
CA ARG A 29 0.05 -13.49 -5.84
C ARG A 29 0.57 -12.65 -4.68
N HIS A 30 0.77 -13.29 -3.54
CA HIS A 30 1.41 -12.72 -2.35
C HIS A 30 2.39 -13.71 -1.74
N PHE A 31 3.58 -13.23 -1.37
CA PHE A 31 4.61 -14.05 -0.74
C PHE A 31 5.28 -13.31 0.43
N PRO A 32 5.53 -13.98 1.57
CA PRO A 32 6.57 -13.51 2.46
C PRO A 32 7.92 -13.49 1.73
N CYS A 33 8.75 -12.50 2.03
CA CYS A 33 10.09 -12.42 1.44
C CYS A 33 10.97 -13.60 1.88
N SER A 34 11.86 -14.01 0.98
CA SER A 34 12.97 -14.90 1.33
C SER A 34 13.95 -14.19 2.27
N PRO A 35 14.81 -14.92 3.01
CA PRO A 35 15.87 -14.31 3.81
C PRO A 35 16.84 -13.43 3.01
N SER A 36 16.95 -13.63 1.68
CA SER A 36 17.77 -12.78 0.81
C SER A 36 17.16 -11.39 0.58
N SER A 37 15.83 -11.29 0.53
CA SER A 37 15.09 -10.05 0.22
C SER A 37 14.41 -9.42 1.43
N GLY A 38 14.20 -10.20 2.49
CA GLY A 38 13.62 -9.78 3.76
C GLY A 38 14.61 -9.84 4.92
N PRO A 39 14.12 -9.75 6.16
CA PRO A 39 14.96 -9.87 7.34
C PRO A 39 15.51 -11.29 7.51
N SER A 40 16.57 -11.41 8.32
CA SER A 40 17.04 -12.73 8.75
C SER A 40 15.97 -13.44 9.58
N LYS A 41 16.12 -14.76 9.75
CA LYS A 41 15.15 -15.57 10.50
C LYS A 41 15.05 -15.12 11.96
N GLU A 42 16.15 -14.67 12.54
CA GLU A 42 16.26 -14.22 13.94
C GLU A 42 15.61 -12.84 14.14
N ASN A 43 15.65 -11.99 13.11
CA ASN A 43 15.09 -10.64 13.13
C ASN A 43 13.62 -10.59 12.71
N THR A 44 13.11 -11.66 12.07
CA THR A 44 11.70 -11.75 11.70
C THR A 44 10.83 -11.81 12.95
N LEU A 45 9.96 -10.82 13.16
CA LEU A 45 9.00 -10.81 14.28
C LEU A 45 7.58 -11.09 13.84
N ILE A 46 7.23 -10.83 12.57
CA ILE A 46 5.89 -11.10 12.04
C ILE A 46 5.97 -11.58 10.60
N ARG A 47 5.17 -12.60 10.26
CA ARG A 47 5.10 -13.16 8.92
C ARG A 47 3.65 -13.51 8.55
N PHE A 48 3.14 -12.83 7.53
CA PHE A 48 1.88 -13.21 6.90
C PHE A 48 2.06 -14.44 5.99
N PRO A 49 1.04 -15.29 5.85
CA PRO A 49 1.12 -16.51 5.05
C PRO A 49 1.20 -16.20 3.54
N SER A 50 1.71 -17.16 2.77
CA SER A 50 1.75 -17.05 1.30
C SER A 50 0.36 -17.25 0.70
N TYR A 51 0.13 -16.78 -0.53
CA TYR A 51 -1.13 -17.03 -1.24
C TYR A 51 -1.44 -18.53 -1.46
N LYS A 52 -0.43 -19.41 -1.37
CA LYS A 52 -0.60 -20.87 -1.49
C LYS A 52 -0.97 -21.55 -0.17
N SER A 53 -0.89 -20.81 0.94
CA SER A 53 -1.15 -21.38 2.26
C SER A 53 -2.66 -21.65 2.42
N PRO A 54 -3.05 -22.78 3.05
CA PRO A 54 -4.46 -23.12 3.23
C PRO A 54 -5.26 -22.00 3.90
N GLY A 55 -6.43 -21.70 3.34
CA GLY A 55 -7.36 -20.71 3.87
C GLY A 55 -7.01 -19.25 3.58
N VAL A 56 -5.89 -18.95 2.92
CA VAL A 56 -5.55 -17.58 2.53
C VAL A 56 -6.48 -17.10 1.42
N LYS A 57 -7.00 -15.89 1.57
CA LYS A 57 -7.86 -15.20 0.61
C LYS A 57 -7.50 -13.72 0.52
N PHE A 58 -7.85 -13.12 -0.61
CA PHE A 58 -7.76 -11.68 -0.82
C PHE A 58 -9.17 -11.11 -0.89
N GLU A 59 -9.49 -10.22 0.05
CA GLU A 59 -10.74 -9.47 0.01
C GLU A 59 -10.47 -8.09 -0.53
N GLU A 60 -11.19 -7.72 -1.59
CA GLU A 60 -11.18 -6.36 -2.13
C GLU A 60 -12.10 -5.48 -1.30
N ILE A 61 -11.60 -4.32 -0.89
CA ILE A 61 -12.33 -3.29 -0.17
C ILE A 61 -11.95 -1.92 -0.72
N ILE A 62 -12.88 -0.97 -0.72
CA ILE A 62 -12.60 0.41 -1.12
C ILE A 62 -12.43 1.25 0.14
N ASN A 63 -11.34 2.01 0.25
CA ASN A 63 -11.14 2.92 1.38
C ASN A 63 -11.92 4.24 1.20
N ALA A 64 -11.88 5.10 2.22
CA ALA A 64 -12.54 6.41 2.19
C ALA A 64 -12.06 7.36 1.07
N HIS A 65 -10.89 7.08 0.47
CA HIS A 65 -10.30 7.88 -0.61
C HIS A 65 -10.57 7.29 -2.00
N GLY A 66 -11.35 6.20 -2.09
CA GLY A 66 -11.65 5.53 -3.36
C GLY A 66 -10.53 4.62 -3.86
N ASN A 67 -9.46 4.40 -3.08
CA ASN A 67 -8.44 3.41 -3.42
C ASN A 67 -9.01 2.01 -3.23
N LYS A 68 -8.72 1.13 -4.20
CA LYS A 68 -8.90 -0.30 -4.00
C LYS A 68 -7.81 -0.80 -3.06
N CYS A 69 -8.22 -1.41 -1.96
CA CYS A 69 -7.34 -2.05 -1.00
C CYS A 69 -7.62 -3.54 -0.93
N PHE A 70 -6.59 -4.27 -0.58
CA PHE A 70 -6.64 -5.70 -0.49
C PHE A 70 -6.29 -6.10 0.92
N LYS A 71 -7.23 -6.79 1.54
CA LYS A 71 -7.03 -7.42 2.83
C LYS A 71 -6.61 -8.87 2.58
N LEU A 72 -5.34 -9.16 2.81
CA LEU A 72 -4.82 -10.52 2.91
C LEU A 72 -5.33 -11.11 4.23
N SER A 73 -6.32 -11.98 4.15
CA SER A 73 -6.94 -12.62 5.31
C SER A 73 -6.89 -14.14 5.19
N GLY A 74 -7.13 -14.81 6.32
CA GLY A 74 -7.08 -16.27 6.41
C GLY A 74 -5.66 -16.82 6.44
N GLY A 75 -5.55 -18.13 6.68
CA GLY A 75 -4.30 -18.77 7.06
C GLY A 75 -3.87 -18.42 8.50
N LYS A 76 -2.57 -18.63 8.80
CA LYS A 76 -1.97 -18.31 10.10
C LYS A 76 -0.89 -17.25 9.94
N VAL A 77 -1.06 -16.12 10.63
CA VAL A 77 0.00 -15.12 10.79
C VAL A 77 0.85 -15.54 11.98
N GLU A 78 2.13 -15.72 11.73
CA GLU A 78 3.08 -16.14 12.76
C GLU A 78 3.80 -14.91 13.31
N VAL A 79 3.78 -14.78 14.63
CA VAL A 79 4.49 -13.76 15.39
C VAL A 79 5.59 -14.46 16.18
N PHE A 80 6.83 -14.06 15.96
CA PHE A 80 8.03 -14.73 16.46
C PHE A 80 8.74 -13.93 17.54
N GLY A 81 9.76 -14.56 18.13
CA GLY A 81 10.65 -13.92 19.10
C GLY A 81 9.88 -13.39 20.31
N LYS A 82 10.08 -12.10 20.61
CA LYS A 82 9.40 -11.39 21.68
C LYS A 82 8.03 -10.80 21.29
N GLY A 83 7.61 -11.00 20.04
CA GLY A 83 6.44 -10.33 19.48
C GLY A 83 6.68 -8.86 19.15
N LEU A 84 5.59 -8.14 18.85
CA LEU A 84 5.59 -6.71 18.67
C LEU A 84 5.39 -6.02 20.02
N ASP A 85 6.41 -5.32 20.49
CA ASP A 85 6.37 -4.49 21.69
C ASP A 85 5.38 -3.32 21.53
N GLY A 86 4.43 -3.20 22.46
CA GLY A 86 3.43 -2.13 22.50
C GLY A 86 4.01 -0.73 22.64
N SER A 87 5.18 -0.59 23.26
CA SER A 87 5.83 0.71 23.47
C SER A 87 6.52 1.27 22.21
N LYS A 88 6.65 0.46 21.15
CA LYS A 88 7.35 0.82 19.92
C LYS A 88 6.40 1.34 18.84
N LYS A 89 6.98 2.14 17.94
CA LYS A 89 6.37 2.52 16.65
C LYS A 89 6.88 1.60 15.55
N TYR A 90 5.98 1.20 14.65
CA TYR A 90 6.31 0.34 13.53
C TYR A 90 6.14 1.07 12.21
N TYR A 91 7.13 0.94 11.33
CA TYR A 91 7.18 1.67 10.07
C TYR A 91 7.06 0.68 8.91
N VAL A 92 6.43 1.11 7.82
CA VAL A 92 6.32 0.29 6.62
C VAL A 92 6.83 1.05 5.42
N HIS A 93 7.89 0.54 4.80
CA HIS A 93 8.25 0.97 3.46
C HIS A 93 7.40 0.19 2.46
N LEU A 94 6.49 0.89 1.78
CA LEU A 94 5.80 0.36 0.61
C LEU A 94 6.59 0.78 -0.62
N GLU A 95 7.13 -0.17 -1.35
CA GLU A 95 7.78 0.04 -2.64
C GLU A 95 6.82 -0.35 -3.74
N THR A 96 6.52 0.57 -4.67
CA THR A 96 5.66 0.28 -5.83
C THR A 96 6.52 0.26 -7.09
N ARG A 97 6.28 -0.72 -7.97
CA ARG A 97 6.93 -0.85 -9.28
C ARG A 97 5.91 -1.11 -10.36
N ILE A 98 5.96 -0.33 -11.43
CA ILE A 98 5.18 -0.59 -12.64
C ILE A 98 5.97 -1.55 -13.56
N GLY A 99 5.53 -2.80 -13.63
CA GLY A 99 6.20 -3.92 -14.28
C GLY A 99 7.06 -4.75 -13.32
N ILE A 100 7.18 -6.06 -13.61
CA ILE A 100 7.92 -7.02 -12.75
C ILE A 100 9.39 -6.64 -12.58
N HIS A 101 10.00 -6.07 -13.62
CA HIS A 101 11.38 -5.57 -13.61
C HIS A 101 11.44 -4.03 -13.63
N GLY A 102 10.32 -3.37 -13.27
CA GLY A 102 10.26 -1.92 -13.16
C GLY A 102 11.23 -1.38 -12.11
N LYS A 103 11.65 -0.13 -12.31
CA LYS A 103 12.33 0.62 -11.25
C LYS A 103 11.30 0.96 -10.15
N PRO A 104 11.73 1.06 -8.89
CA PRO A 104 10.88 1.63 -7.83
C PRO A 104 10.39 3.02 -8.21
N GLU A 105 9.09 3.26 -8.08
CA GLU A 105 8.49 4.58 -8.29
C GLU A 105 8.89 5.54 -7.17
N ARG A 106 9.15 6.81 -7.48
CA ARG A 106 9.48 7.82 -6.46
C ARG A 106 8.33 7.97 -5.45
N CYS A 107 8.65 8.29 -4.20
CA CYS A 107 7.62 8.69 -3.24
C CYS A 107 7.04 10.06 -3.62
N VAL A 108 5.71 10.18 -3.63
CA VAL A 108 5.00 11.46 -3.79
C VAL A 108 3.98 11.63 -2.67
N ASN A 109 3.69 12.88 -2.30
CA ASN A 109 2.69 13.24 -1.29
C ASN A 109 2.94 12.68 0.12
N ALA A 110 4.20 12.42 0.49
CA ALA A 110 4.57 12.27 1.89
C ALA A 110 4.38 13.61 2.61
N ASP A 111 4.01 13.55 3.89
CA ASP A 111 3.91 14.75 4.73
C ASP A 111 5.27 15.33 5.12
N SER A 112 5.28 16.42 5.89
CA SER A 112 6.50 17.10 6.35
C SER A 112 7.41 16.24 7.24
N ASP A 113 6.91 15.13 7.79
CA ASP A 113 7.68 14.18 8.56
C ASP A 113 8.23 13.01 7.71
N GLY A 114 7.97 13.01 6.41
CA GLY A 114 8.34 11.92 5.50
C GLY A 114 7.44 10.69 5.66
N CYS A 115 6.20 10.90 6.10
CA CYS A 115 5.25 9.83 6.38
C CYS A 115 4.09 9.82 5.37
N GLY A 116 3.67 8.63 4.97
CA GLY A 116 2.60 8.43 3.99
C GLY A 116 3.05 8.74 2.56
N GLY A 117 2.07 8.86 1.66
CA GLY A 117 2.29 9.08 0.24
C GLY A 117 2.04 7.84 -0.61
N ILE A 118 2.44 7.92 -1.88
CA ILE A 118 2.24 6.91 -2.91
C ILE A 118 3.57 6.65 -3.64
N GLY A 119 3.82 5.41 -4.04
CA GLY A 119 5.05 5.02 -4.73
C GLY A 119 5.95 4.20 -3.81
N SER A 120 7.20 4.63 -3.65
CA SER A 120 8.16 4.04 -2.70
C SER A 120 8.27 4.87 -1.42
N CYS A 121 7.21 4.89 -0.62
CA CYS A 121 7.05 5.74 0.56
C CYS A 121 7.15 4.99 1.89
N VAL A 122 7.38 5.73 2.97
CA VAL A 122 7.36 5.21 4.35
C VAL A 122 6.05 5.59 5.02
N HIS A 123 5.27 4.60 5.45
CA HIS A 123 4.11 4.79 6.31
C HIS A 123 4.54 4.66 7.76
N CYS A 124 4.27 5.70 8.54
CA CYS A 124 4.77 5.82 9.91
C CYS A 124 3.74 5.32 10.91
N ASP A 125 4.20 4.53 11.88
CA ASP A 125 3.40 3.99 12.98
C ASP A 125 2.09 3.35 12.50
N ILE A 126 2.16 2.17 11.88
CA ILE A 126 0.98 1.41 11.44
C ILE A 126 0.03 0.96 12.56
N CYS A 127 0.39 1.20 13.83
CA CYS A 127 -0.48 0.95 14.97
C CYS A 127 -1.29 2.20 15.38
N LYS A 128 -0.86 3.41 14.96
CA LYS A 128 -1.56 4.68 15.19
C LYS A 128 -1.98 5.39 13.89
N ASN A 129 -1.57 4.85 12.74
CA ASN A 129 -1.78 5.37 11.40
C ASN A 129 -1.39 6.84 11.26
N MET A 130 -0.09 7.14 11.23
CA MET A 130 0.44 8.49 10.92
C MET A 130 0.75 8.62 9.42
N GLY A 131 0.59 9.83 8.83
CA GLY A 131 0.95 10.07 7.41
C GLY A 131 -0.09 10.79 6.56
N GLY A 132 -0.65 11.91 7.04
CA GLY A 132 -1.60 12.72 6.26
C GLY A 132 -2.84 11.96 5.76
N ALA A 133 -3.31 12.29 4.55
CA ALA A 133 -4.51 11.68 3.95
C ALA A 133 -4.33 10.17 3.68
N LEU A 134 -3.12 9.70 3.42
CA LEU A 134 -2.82 8.30 3.05
C LEU A 134 -2.26 7.48 4.22
N LYS A 135 -2.52 7.92 5.45
CA LYS A 135 -2.05 7.25 6.67
C LYS A 135 -2.53 5.81 6.82
N ASN A 136 -3.68 5.47 6.23
CA ASN A 136 -4.31 4.13 6.27
C ASN A 136 -4.03 3.28 5.01
N PHE A 137 -3.03 3.66 4.21
CA PHE A 137 -2.74 2.96 2.95
C PHE A 137 -2.15 1.56 3.17
N VAL A 138 -1.51 1.33 4.33
CA VAL A 138 -1.13 0.00 4.81
C VAL A 138 -1.45 -0.13 6.29
N GLU A 139 -2.09 -1.23 6.66
CA GLU A 139 -2.49 -1.49 8.04
C GLU A 139 -2.37 -2.99 8.36
N ILE A 140 -2.07 -3.29 9.62
CA ILE A 140 -2.34 -4.62 10.18
C ILE A 140 -3.70 -4.52 10.85
N LEU A 141 -4.61 -5.43 10.48
CA LEU A 141 -5.92 -5.53 11.11
C LEU A 141 -5.98 -6.77 11.98
N GLN A 142 -6.66 -6.69 13.12
CA GLN A 142 -7.02 -7.79 14.00
C GLN A 142 -8.55 -7.84 14.14
N GLY A 143 -9.17 -8.96 13.76
CA GLY A 143 -10.64 -9.09 13.78
C GLY A 143 -11.36 -8.06 12.88
N GLY A 144 -10.67 -7.57 11.84
CA GLY A 144 -11.19 -6.54 10.92
C GLY A 144 -11.03 -5.09 11.38
N GLN A 145 -10.51 -4.85 12.58
CA GLN A 145 -10.18 -3.51 13.10
C GLN A 145 -8.67 -3.27 13.05
N PRO A 146 -8.17 -2.02 13.05
CA PRO A 146 -6.73 -1.76 13.20
C PRO A 146 -6.17 -2.48 14.43
N ALA A 147 -5.08 -3.22 14.26
CA ALA A 147 -4.46 -3.97 15.34
C ALA A 147 -3.95 -3.03 16.44
N LYS A 148 -4.26 -3.32 17.71
CA LYS A 148 -3.86 -2.52 18.88
C LYS A 148 -2.41 -2.78 19.31
N CYS A 149 -1.50 -2.87 18.33
CA CYS A 149 -0.10 -3.17 18.58
C CYS A 149 0.68 -2.06 19.30
N HIS A 150 0.07 -0.92 19.65
CA HIS A 150 0.69 0.18 20.40
C HIS A 150 0.34 0.22 21.90
N SER A 151 -0.64 -0.56 22.37
CA SER A 151 -1.05 -0.55 23.78
C SER A 151 -0.77 -1.89 24.44
N GLU A 152 -1.16 -2.97 23.78
CA GLU A 152 -1.02 -4.35 24.28
C GLU A 152 0.18 -5.06 23.66
N GLY A 153 0.73 -4.49 22.57
CA GLY A 153 1.66 -5.18 21.71
C GLY A 153 0.99 -6.33 20.95
N LEU A 154 1.80 -7.23 20.43
CA LEU A 154 1.35 -8.47 19.81
C LEU A 154 2.29 -9.60 20.24
N PRO A 155 1.94 -10.40 21.25
CA PRO A 155 2.78 -11.48 21.75
C PRO A 155 3.16 -12.50 20.69
N LYS A 156 4.21 -13.27 20.97
CA LYS A 156 4.57 -14.45 20.15
C LYS A 156 3.39 -15.41 20.08
N GLY A 157 3.03 -15.85 18.88
CA GLY A 157 1.91 -16.77 18.68
C GLY A 157 1.52 -16.93 17.21
N SER A 158 0.52 -17.79 16.99
CA SER A 158 -0.11 -18.02 15.69
C SER A 158 -1.52 -17.44 15.73
N TYR A 159 -1.80 -16.49 14.85
CA TYR A 159 -3.06 -15.74 14.81
C TYR A 159 -3.84 -16.06 13.54
N ASN A 160 -5.16 -16.26 13.67
CA ASN A 160 -6.09 -16.49 12.57
C ASN A 160 -6.98 -15.27 12.26
N ASP A 161 -6.93 -14.24 13.10
CA ASP A 161 -7.70 -13.00 13.02
C ASP A 161 -6.87 -11.80 12.53
N LEU A 162 -5.56 -11.98 12.35
CA LEU A 162 -4.68 -10.98 11.77
C LEU A 162 -4.75 -10.97 10.25
N SER A 163 -4.75 -9.76 9.67
CA SER A 163 -4.70 -9.55 8.23
C SER A 163 -3.84 -8.35 7.87
N LEU A 164 -3.21 -8.41 6.71
CA LEU A 164 -2.45 -7.29 6.14
C LEU A 164 -3.34 -6.60 5.11
N LYS A 165 -3.65 -5.32 5.34
CA LYS A 165 -4.34 -4.49 4.36
C LYS A 165 -3.32 -3.63 3.62
N VAL A 166 -3.31 -3.69 2.30
CA VAL A 166 -2.51 -2.80 1.44
C VAL A 166 -3.43 -2.19 0.38
N CYS A 167 -3.46 -0.87 0.33
CA CYS A 167 -4.15 -0.11 -0.71
C CYS A 167 -3.26 0.00 -1.95
N LEU A 168 -3.89 0.11 -3.11
CA LEU A 168 -3.22 0.39 -4.36
C LEU A 168 -3.57 1.79 -4.85
N PRO A 169 -2.65 2.45 -5.57
CA PRO A 169 -2.92 3.78 -6.08
C PRO A 169 -4.04 3.74 -7.13
N SER A 170 -4.89 4.76 -7.14
CA SER A 170 -5.84 5.02 -8.24
C SER A 170 -5.09 5.45 -9.51
N LYS A 171 -5.73 5.40 -10.68
CA LYS A 171 -5.11 5.92 -11.91
C LYS A 171 -4.72 7.39 -11.76
N LYS A 172 -5.60 8.22 -11.17
CA LYS A 172 -5.34 9.64 -10.91
C LYS A 172 -4.06 9.87 -10.09
N GLU A 173 -3.76 8.97 -9.17
CA GLU A 173 -2.54 9.01 -8.36
C GLU A 173 -1.33 8.40 -9.08
N LEU A 174 -1.53 7.48 -10.03
CA LEU A 174 -0.46 6.91 -10.84
C LEU A 174 0.05 7.87 -11.93
N LEU A 175 -0.82 8.66 -12.54
CA LEU A 175 -0.47 9.54 -13.66
C LEU A 175 0.70 10.50 -13.33
N PRO A 176 0.74 11.18 -12.15
CA PRO A 176 1.86 12.05 -11.78
C PRO A 176 3.23 11.36 -11.64
N PHE A 177 3.28 10.02 -11.57
CA PHE A 177 4.56 9.28 -11.65
C PHE A 177 5.09 9.18 -13.07
N LEU A 178 4.20 9.15 -14.06
CA LEU A 178 4.57 9.07 -15.47
C LEU A 178 5.03 10.43 -16.00
N ASP A 179 4.27 11.49 -15.70
CA ASP A 179 4.63 12.87 -16.01
C ASP A 179 3.82 13.83 -15.11
N GLU A 180 4.38 15.00 -14.80
CA GLU A 180 3.66 16.03 -14.03
C GLU A 180 2.59 16.74 -14.89
N ASN A 181 2.78 16.76 -16.21
CA ASN A 181 1.76 17.19 -17.17
C ASN A 181 0.73 16.09 -17.39
N SER A 182 -0.52 16.33 -17.01
CA SER A 182 -1.60 15.33 -17.06
C SER A 182 -1.88 14.78 -18.47
N THR A 183 -1.78 15.61 -19.51
CA THR A 183 -1.96 15.18 -20.91
C THR A 183 -0.84 14.24 -21.34
N ARG A 184 0.41 14.60 -21.03
CA ARG A 184 1.57 13.75 -21.35
C ARG A 184 1.58 12.47 -20.52
N ALA A 185 1.21 12.55 -19.24
CA ALA A 185 1.05 11.39 -18.37
C ALA A 185 0.01 10.40 -18.94
N GLN A 186 -1.12 10.91 -19.43
CA GLN A 186 -2.14 10.10 -20.07
C GLN A 186 -1.62 9.46 -21.36
N GLN A 187 -0.89 10.20 -22.20
CA GLN A 187 -0.25 9.64 -23.41
C GLN A 187 0.77 8.55 -23.06
N LEU A 188 1.60 8.76 -22.04
CA LEU A 188 2.55 7.76 -21.56
C LEU A 188 1.84 6.54 -20.98
N TRP A 189 0.73 6.74 -20.27
CA TRP A 189 -0.13 5.65 -19.78
C TRP A 189 -0.70 4.83 -20.94
N ASP A 190 -1.22 5.49 -21.98
CA ASP A 190 -1.79 4.82 -23.15
C ASP A 190 -0.72 4.09 -23.97
N LEU A 191 0.47 4.67 -24.10
CA LEU A 191 1.66 3.99 -24.64
C LEU A 191 2.05 2.80 -23.78
N PHE A 192 1.99 2.92 -22.45
CA PHE A 192 2.32 1.84 -21.55
C PHE A 192 1.33 0.68 -21.70
N VAL A 193 0.02 0.98 -21.70
CA VAL A 193 -1.06 0.00 -21.89
C VAL A 193 -0.90 -0.67 -23.26
N SER A 194 -0.72 0.09 -24.34
CA SER A 194 -0.60 -0.48 -25.70
C SER A 194 0.70 -1.28 -25.90
N SER A 195 1.81 -0.89 -25.27
CA SER A 195 3.11 -1.55 -25.48
C SER A 195 3.41 -2.73 -24.55
N ARG A 196 2.99 -2.66 -23.29
CA ARG A 196 3.33 -3.66 -22.26
C ARG A 196 2.24 -4.68 -22.00
N SER A 197 1.02 -4.38 -22.42
CA SER A 197 -0.06 -5.34 -22.27
C SER A 197 0.01 -6.36 -23.41
N LYS A 198 0.63 -7.52 -23.15
CA LYS A 198 0.42 -8.68 -24.03
C LYS A 198 -1.06 -9.12 -24.03
N SER A 199 -1.85 -8.65 -23.05
CA SER A 199 -3.22 -9.09 -22.75
C SER A 199 -4.14 -7.98 -22.19
N GLY A 200 -3.82 -6.70 -22.32
CA GLY A 200 -4.55 -5.62 -21.63
C GLY A 200 -4.18 -5.42 -20.15
N GLU A 201 -3.28 -6.23 -19.60
CA GLU A 201 -2.84 -6.17 -18.20
C GLU A 201 -1.40 -5.63 -18.02
N ILE A 202 -1.25 -4.77 -17.03
CA ILE A 202 0.00 -4.17 -16.58
C ILE A 202 0.39 -4.81 -15.25
N PRO A 203 1.56 -5.46 -15.14
CA PRO A 203 2.01 -5.95 -13.84
C PRO A 203 2.31 -4.78 -12.90
N LEU A 204 1.82 -4.87 -11.67
CA LEU A 204 2.13 -3.98 -10.55
C LEU A 204 2.74 -4.82 -9.43
N VAL A 205 3.95 -4.47 -9.00
CA VAL A 205 4.62 -5.18 -7.92
C VAL A 205 4.79 -4.23 -6.74
N VAL A 206 4.30 -4.67 -5.58
CA VAL A 206 4.43 -3.93 -4.32
C VAL A 206 5.25 -4.74 -3.32
N ALA A 207 6.29 -4.14 -2.74
CA ALA A 207 6.97 -4.71 -1.57
C ALA A 207 6.56 -3.95 -0.31
N ALA A 208 6.00 -4.65 0.67
CA ALA A 208 5.73 -4.10 2.00
C ALA A 208 6.79 -4.60 2.98
N ARG A 209 7.63 -3.69 3.47
CA ARG A 209 8.73 -4.00 4.40
C ARG A 209 8.49 -3.33 5.74
N LEU A 210 8.32 -4.14 6.78
CA LEU A 210 8.01 -3.72 8.14
C LEU A 210 9.28 -3.50 8.95
N PHE A 211 9.34 -2.42 9.72
CA PHE A 211 10.48 -2.03 10.55
C PHE A 211 10.07 -1.70 11.98
N ASP A 212 10.91 -2.05 12.96
CA ASP A 212 10.73 -1.73 14.39
C ASP A 212 11.51 -0.49 14.85
N ARG A 213 11.91 0.34 13.88
CA ARG A 213 12.64 1.59 14.05
C ARG A 213 12.21 2.62 13.01
N PRO A 214 12.37 3.93 13.28
CA PRO A 214 12.13 4.97 12.29
C PRO A 214 13.08 4.80 11.09
N ILE A 215 12.49 4.88 9.90
CA ILE A 215 13.20 4.88 8.62
C ILE A 215 12.82 6.07 7.71
N ASN A 216 11.83 6.88 8.13
CA ASN A 216 11.25 7.98 7.34
C ASN A 216 12.19 9.18 7.13
N LYS A 217 13.17 9.38 8.02
CA LYS A 217 14.15 10.49 7.94
C LYS A 217 15.56 10.01 7.59
N LEU A 218 15.71 8.77 7.14
CA LEU A 218 17.00 8.25 6.70
C LEU A 218 17.45 8.93 5.41
N THR A 219 18.75 9.11 5.26
CA THR A 219 19.32 9.49 3.96
C THR A 219 19.08 8.39 2.93
N THR A 220 19.13 8.72 1.64
CA THR A 220 18.96 7.72 0.56
C THR A 220 19.92 6.53 0.70
N LYS A 221 21.15 6.76 1.15
CA LYS A 221 22.15 5.70 1.39
C LYS A 221 21.73 4.78 2.54
N GLU A 222 21.32 5.34 3.66
CA GLU A 222 20.88 4.57 4.83
C GLU A 222 19.58 3.81 4.56
N LEU A 223 18.64 4.44 3.85
CA LEU A 223 17.41 3.78 3.42
C LEU A 223 17.73 2.59 2.50
N ASN A 224 18.60 2.76 1.51
CA ASN A 224 19.04 1.65 0.65
C ASN A 224 19.71 0.51 1.43
N ASP A 225 20.52 0.82 2.44
CA ASP A 225 21.11 -0.21 3.32
C ASP A 225 20.04 -0.93 4.17
N ALA A 226 19.04 -0.18 4.66
CA ALA A 226 17.90 -0.74 5.40
C ALA A 226 16.96 -1.59 4.51
N LEU A 227 16.87 -1.32 3.22
CA LEU A 227 16.01 -2.06 2.29
C LEU A 227 16.72 -3.27 1.65
N HIS A 228 18.00 -3.13 1.29
CA HIS A 228 18.71 -4.07 0.44
C HIS A 228 20.02 -4.59 1.04
N GLY A 229 20.69 -3.78 1.85
CA GLY A 229 21.97 -4.11 2.48
C GLY A 229 21.78 -4.88 3.78
N LYS A 230 22.17 -4.26 4.90
CA LYS A 230 22.13 -4.88 6.24
C LYS A 230 20.72 -5.15 6.76
N LYS A 231 19.70 -4.45 6.25
CA LYS A 231 18.29 -4.61 6.66
C LYS A 231 18.04 -4.45 8.15
N ILE A 232 18.80 -3.56 8.80
CA ILE A 232 18.74 -3.34 10.25
C ILE A 232 17.33 -2.87 10.64
N GLY A 233 16.74 -3.56 11.61
CA GLY A 233 15.41 -3.27 12.14
C GLY A 233 14.27 -3.69 11.23
N MET A 234 14.53 -4.34 10.08
CA MET A 234 13.47 -4.98 9.31
C MET A 234 12.98 -6.21 10.09
N ILE A 235 11.67 -6.34 10.26
CA ILE A 235 11.04 -7.39 11.07
C ILE A 235 9.99 -8.21 10.31
N GLY A 236 9.62 -7.78 9.12
CA GLY A 236 8.71 -8.46 8.21
C GLY A 236 8.86 -7.92 6.79
N CYS A 237 8.59 -8.75 5.79
CA CYS A 237 8.70 -8.35 4.39
C CYS A 237 7.78 -9.21 3.53
N HIS A 238 7.06 -8.55 2.62
CA HIS A 238 6.04 -9.17 1.78
C HIS A 238 6.10 -8.62 0.35
N TRP A 239 6.03 -9.52 -0.64
CA TRP A 239 5.86 -9.18 -2.05
C TRP A 239 4.42 -9.43 -2.47
N ILE A 240 3.81 -8.44 -3.10
CA ILE A 240 2.46 -8.46 -3.65
C ILE A 240 2.58 -8.25 -5.16
N TYR A 241 2.07 -9.19 -5.93
CA TYR A 241 2.01 -9.14 -7.38
C TYR A 241 0.56 -8.94 -7.77
N ALA A 242 0.29 -7.82 -8.42
CA ALA A 242 -1.01 -7.45 -8.95
C ALA A 242 -0.93 -7.19 -10.45
N THR A 243 -2.08 -7.12 -11.09
CA THR A 243 -2.29 -6.69 -12.46
C THR A 243 -3.24 -5.50 -12.47
N ILE A 244 -2.95 -4.51 -13.32
CA ILE A 244 -3.84 -3.39 -13.61
C ILE A 244 -4.36 -3.62 -15.03
N SER A 245 -5.68 -3.65 -15.22
CA SER A 245 -6.30 -3.64 -16.55
C SER A 245 -7.16 -2.38 -16.70
N GLN A 246 -7.43 -1.97 -17.94
CA GLN A 246 -8.50 -1.01 -18.18
C GLN A 246 -9.85 -1.67 -17.87
N THR A 247 -10.81 -0.88 -17.37
CA THR A 247 -12.23 -1.28 -17.29
C THR A 247 -12.94 -1.04 -18.61
#